data_AF-A0A7S3B3U2-F1
#
_entry.id   AF-A0A7S3B3U2-F1
#
_cell.length_a   1.000
_cell.length_b   1.000
_cell.length_c   1.000
_cell.angle_alpha   90.00
_cell.angle_beta   90.00
_cell.angle_gamma   90.00
#
_symmetry.space_group_name_H-M   'P 1'
#
loop_
_entity.id
_entity.type
_entity.pdbx_description
1 polymer ?
#
loop_
_entity_poly.entity_id
_entity_poly.type
_entity_poly.pdbx_seq_one_letter_code
_entity_poly.pdbx_strand_id
1 'polypeptide(L)'
;MTELKLDKGMTMSFPNGKEDLMNFKVTVSPDEGIYRGGSFVFDFKVPKTYPHDAPKVLCETTVFHPNIDMEGHVCLNILREDWKPVLTIQSVIMGLQFLMLEPNADDPLNKEVPEYHCQHS
;
A
#
# COMPACT_ATOMS: atom_id res chain seq x y z
N MET A 1 -2.01 -22.97 7.86
CA MET A 1 -1.31 -21.76 7.43
C MET A 1 -2.05 -21.27 6.20
N THR A 2 -2.79 -20.17 6.30
CA THR A 2 -3.65 -19.68 5.22
C THR A 2 -2.77 -19.14 4.10
N GLU A 3 -2.85 -19.74 2.91
CA GLU A 3 -2.19 -19.23 1.71
C GLU A 3 -2.68 -17.81 1.43
N LEU A 4 -1.76 -16.85 1.33
CA LEU A 4 -2.03 -15.53 0.79
C LEU A 4 -2.40 -15.70 -0.69
N LYS A 5 -3.68 -15.57 -1.02
CA LYS A 5 -4.14 -15.57 -2.40
C LYS A 5 -3.90 -14.18 -2.97
N LEU A 6 -2.90 -14.07 -3.83
CA LEU A 6 -2.61 -12.85 -4.59
C LEU A 6 -3.37 -12.94 -5.92
N ASP A 7 -4.06 -11.86 -6.28
CA ASP A 7 -4.76 -11.77 -7.56
C ASP A 7 -3.78 -11.55 -8.72
N LYS A 8 -4.30 -11.62 -9.95
CA LYS A 8 -3.52 -11.33 -11.16
C LYS A 8 -2.93 -9.92 -11.07
N GLY A 9 -1.68 -9.78 -11.51
CA GLY A 9 -0.95 -8.51 -11.43
C GLY A 9 -0.26 -8.27 -10.09
N MET A 10 -0.42 -9.15 -9.09
CA MET A 10 0.30 -9.06 -7.83
C MET A 10 1.41 -10.10 -7.71
N THR A 11 2.57 -9.68 -7.22
CA THR A 11 3.65 -10.60 -6.85
C THR A 11 4.24 -10.22 -5.50
N MET A 12 4.74 -11.20 -4.76
CA MET A 12 5.40 -11.00 -3.47
C MET A 12 6.86 -11.48 -3.58
N SER A 13 7.77 -10.70 -3.02
CA SER A 13 9.20 -11.02 -2.96
C SER A 13 9.78 -10.76 -1.57
N PHE A 14 10.81 -11.52 -1.22
CA PHE A 14 11.48 -11.45 0.08
C PHE A 14 12.94 -11.05 -0.15
N PRO A 15 13.27 -9.74 -0.14
CA PRO A 15 14.59 -9.26 -0.52
C PRO A 15 15.71 -9.76 0.40
N ASN A 16 15.38 -10.02 1.67
CA ASN A 16 16.31 -10.52 2.69
C ASN A 16 16.33 -12.06 2.80
N GLY A 17 15.66 -12.76 1.88
CA GLY A 17 15.49 -14.21 1.94
C GLY A 17 14.13 -14.63 2.53
N LYS A 18 13.68 -15.84 2.18
CA LYS A 18 12.34 -16.35 2.50
C LYS A 18 12.08 -16.60 3.99
N GLU A 19 13.11 -16.50 4.82
CA GLU A 19 13.02 -16.59 6.28
C GLU A 19 12.56 -15.29 6.94
N ASP A 20 12.79 -14.14 6.28
CA ASP A 20 12.35 -12.84 6.78
C ASP A 20 10.90 -12.55 6.38
N LEU A 21 9.97 -13.27 7.02
CA LEU A 21 8.54 -13.14 6.74
C LEU A 21 7.94 -11.80 7.22
N MET A 22 8.70 -11.03 7.99
CA MET A 22 8.27 -9.74 8.55
C MET A 22 8.64 -8.55 7.66
N ASN A 23 9.58 -8.73 6.73
CA ASN A 23 9.95 -7.71 5.76
C ASN A 23 9.89 -8.30 4.34
N PHE A 24 8.90 -7.86 3.58
CA PHE A 24 8.66 -8.36 2.24
C PHE A 24 8.17 -7.23 1.35
N LYS A 25 8.25 -7.45 0.03
CA LYS A 25 7.78 -6.50 -0.95
C LYS A 25 6.61 -7.07 -1.72
N VAL A 26 5.61 -6.25 -1.99
CA VAL A 26 4.47 -6.58 -2.85
C VAL A 26 4.52 -5.67 -4.06
N THR A 27 4.52 -6.26 -5.24
CA THR A 27 4.39 -5.52 -6.50
C THR A 27 2.95 -5.61 -6.97
N VAL A 28 2.32 -4.47 -7.22
CA VAL A 28 0.98 -4.36 -7.80
C VAL A 28 1.12 -3.83 -9.22
N SER A 29 0.55 -4.53 -10.19
CA SER A 29 0.56 -4.15 -11.60
C SER A 29 -0.90 -4.09 -12.09
N PRO A 30 -1.54 -2.90 -12.05
CA PRO A 30 -2.91 -2.73 -12.50
C PRO A 30 -3.06 -3.09 -13.98
N ASP A 31 -4.10 -3.84 -14.33
CA ASP A 31 -4.46 -4.21 -15.69
C ASP A 31 -5.57 -3.33 -16.29
N GLU A 32 -6.15 -2.45 -15.47
CA GLU A 32 -7.12 -1.42 -15.84
C GLU A 32 -6.86 -0.09 -15.08
N GLY A 33 -7.69 0.93 -15.32
CA GLY A 33 -7.54 2.26 -14.72
C GLY A 33 -6.42 3.12 -15.33
N ILE A 34 -6.16 4.28 -14.72
CA ILE A 34 -5.17 5.25 -15.21
C ILE A 34 -3.71 4.79 -15.01
N TYR A 35 -3.49 3.86 -14.07
CA TYR A 35 -2.19 3.28 -13.76
C TYR A 35 -1.95 1.95 -14.49
N ARG A 36 -2.83 1.59 -15.42
CA ARG A 36 -2.72 0.38 -16.24
C ARG A 36 -1.36 0.25 -16.89
N GLY A 37 -0.76 -0.93 -16.77
CA GLY A 37 0.56 -1.23 -17.35
C GLY A 37 1.74 -0.69 -16.55
N GLY A 38 1.48 0.04 -15.45
CA GLY A 38 2.48 0.37 -14.44
C GLY A 38 2.80 -0.82 -13.54
N SER A 39 3.87 -0.68 -12.77
CA SER A 39 4.28 -1.64 -11.75
C SER A 39 4.75 -0.89 -10.51
N PHE A 40 4.08 -1.13 -9.39
CA PHE A 40 4.24 -0.35 -8.16
C PHE A 40 4.68 -1.26 -7.03
N VAL A 41 5.86 -1.00 -6.50
CA VAL A 41 6.50 -1.81 -5.46
C VAL A 41 6.22 -1.19 -4.09
N PHE A 42 5.64 -1.98 -3.20
CA PHE A 42 5.34 -1.62 -1.82
C PHE A 42 6.20 -2.45 -0.86
N ASP A 43 6.98 -1.76 -0.02
CA ASP A 43 7.79 -2.34 1.06
C ASP A 43 6.94 -2.49 2.33
N PHE A 44 6.76 -3.73 2.79
CA PHE A 44 6.02 -4.07 4.00
C PHE A 44 6.98 -4.36 5.14
N LYS A 45 6.71 -3.76 6.30
CA LYS A 45 7.37 -4.08 7.58
C LYS A 45 6.33 -4.40 8.64
N VAL A 46 6.23 -5.67 9.00
CA VAL A 46 5.31 -6.15 10.03
C VAL A 46 5.95 -5.92 11.40
N PRO A 47 5.33 -5.10 12.29
CA PRO A 47 5.87 -4.85 13.61
C PRO A 47 5.73 -6.08 14.51
N LYS A 48 6.57 -6.17 15.55
CA LYS A 48 6.50 -7.24 16.57
C LYS A 48 5.18 -7.26 17.35
N THR A 49 4.46 -6.14 17.35
CA THR A 49 3.17 -5.93 18.00
C THR A 49 1.99 -6.33 17.12
N TYR A 50 2.21 -6.77 15.88
CA TYR A 50 1.14 -7.28 15.01
C TYR A 50 0.43 -8.49 15.68
N PRO A 51 -0.91 -8.59 15.60
CA PRO A 51 -1.84 -7.75 14.84
C PRO A 51 -2.39 -6.53 15.60
N HIS A 52 -1.88 -6.21 16.79
CA HIS A 52 -2.34 -5.03 17.54
C HIS A 52 -2.00 -3.73 16.79
N ASP A 53 -0.78 -3.63 16.26
CA ASP A 53 -0.38 -2.53 15.38
C ASP A 53 -0.39 -2.97 13.90
N ALA A 54 -0.75 -2.04 13.01
CA ALA A 54 -0.75 -2.25 11.56
C ALA A 54 0.67 -2.48 11.01
N PRO A 55 0.81 -3.21 9.87
CA PRO A 55 2.07 -3.20 9.14
C PRO A 55 2.41 -1.79 8.65
N LYS A 56 3.69 -1.46 8.59
CA LYS A 56 4.14 -0.24 7.90
C LYS A 56 4.32 -0.55 6.41
N VAL A 57 3.82 0.34 5.56
CA VAL A 57 3.89 0.19 4.10
C VAL A 57 4.42 1.47 3.47
N LEU A 58 5.41 1.34 2.59
CA LEU A 58 5.95 2.43 1.78
C LEU A 58 5.93 2.05 0.30
N CYS A 59 5.52 2.95 -0.57
CA CYS A 59 5.68 2.80 -2.01
C CYS A 59 7.10 3.20 -2.42
N GLU A 60 7.87 2.28 -2.97
CA GLU A 60 9.22 2.56 -3.49
C GLU A 60 9.20 3.11 -4.91
N THR A 61 8.06 3.00 -5.59
CA THR A 61 7.89 3.48 -6.96
C THR A 61 7.45 4.93 -6.96
N THR A 62 8.24 5.82 -7.56
CA THR A 62 7.84 7.21 -7.77
C THR A 62 6.62 7.26 -8.67
N VAL A 63 5.50 7.75 -8.14
CA VAL A 63 4.22 7.83 -8.83
C VAL A 63 3.50 9.11 -8.41
N PHE A 64 2.86 9.78 -9.37
CA PHE A 64 1.90 10.83 -9.06
C PHE A 64 0.55 10.19 -8.73
N HIS A 65 0.21 10.12 -7.44
CA HIS A 65 -0.99 9.46 -6.96
C HIS A 65 -1.62 10.26 -5.82
N PRO A 66 -2.94 10.49 -5.80
CA PRO A 66 -3.55 11.33 -4.76
C PRO A 66 -3.27 10.81 -3.36
N ASN A 67 -3.26 9.49 -3.17
CA ASN A 67 -3.04 8.85 -1.86
C ASN A 67 -1.60 8.35 -1.62
N ILE A 68 -0.61 8.73 -2.46
CA ILE A 68 0.80 8.40 -2.25
C ILE A 68 1.63 9.66 -2.45
N ASP A 69 2.38 10.09 -1.42
CA ASP A 69 3.24 11.26 -1.54
C ASP A 69 4.55 10.97 -2.29
N MET A 70 5.34 12.01 -2.52
CA MET A 70 6.63 11.90 -3.23
C MET A 70 7.71 11.14 -2.44
N GLU A 71 7.50 10.93 -1.13
CA GLU A 71 8.37 10.13 -0.27
C GLU A 71 7.90 8.65 -0.20
N GLY A 72 6.75 8.33 -0.81
CA GLY A 72 6.19 6.99 -0.87
C GLY A 72 5.23 6.65 0.27
N HIS A 73 4.86 7.60 1.13
CA HIS A 73 3.90 7.34 2.20
C HIS A 73 2.50 7.12 1.62
N VAL A 74 1.89 5.99 2.01
CA VAL A 74 0.55 5.61 1.54
C VAL A 74 -0.51 6.12 2.52
N CYS A 75 -1.55 6.76 1.98
CA CYS A 75 -2.76 7.14 2.71
C CYS A 75 -3.86 6.10 2.48
N LEU A 76 -3.81 5.04 3.28
CA LEU A 76 -4.83 3.99 3.31
C LEU A 76 -5.36 3.90 4.74
N ASN A 77 -6.65 4.14 4.93
CA ASN A 77 -7.32 4.21 6.25
C ASN A 77 -7.06 2.98 7.13
N ILE A 78 -7.06 1.77 6.55
CA ILE A 78 -6.78 0.54 7.29
C ILE A 78 -5.32 0.41 7.73
N LEU A 79 -4.40 1.28 7.31
CA LEU A 79 -3.05 1.39 7.88
C LEU A 79 -2.99 2.40 9.04
N ARG A 80 -4.10 3.08 9.35
CA ARG A 80 -4.20 4.19 10.30
C ARG A 80 -5.38 3.99 11.26
N GLU A 81 -6.41 4.86 11.22
CA GLU A 81 -7.49 4.84 12.20
C GLU A 81 -8.41 3.63 12.10
N ASP A 82 -8.54 3.05 10.91
CA ASP A 82 -9.44 1.92 10.68
C ASP A 82 -8.75 0.57 10.85
N TRP A 83 -7.46 0.56 11.26
CA TRP A 83 -6.79 -0.69 11.59
C TRP A 83 -7.47 -1.37 12.77
N LYS A 84 -7.77 -2.66 12.61
CA LYS A 84 -8.27 -3.52 13.67
C LYS A 84 -7.51 -4.85 13.63
N PRO A 85 -7.23 -5.49 14.77
CA PRO A 85 -6.50 -6.77 14.81
C PRO A 85 -7.16 -7.94 14.06
N VAL A 86 -8.42 -7.77 13.62
CA VAL A 86 -9.14 -8.70 12.76
C VAL A 86 -8.73 -8.58 11.28
N LEU A 87 -8.15 -7.45 10.88
CA LEU A 87 -7.62 -7.24 9.54
C LEU A 87 -6.32 -8.00 9.34
N THR A 88 -6.02 -8.30 8.08
CA THR A 88 -4.88 -9.13 7.71
C THR A 88 -3.95 -8.41 6.74
N ILE A 89 -2.74 -8.93 6.56
CA ILE A 89 -1.84 -8.53 5.47
C ILE A 89 -2.55 -8.61 4.11
N GLN A 90 -3.38 -9.63 3.88
CA GLN A 90 -4.16 -9.76 2.66
C GLN A 90 -5.14 -8.59 2.48
N SER A 91 -5.81 -8.16 3.57
CA SER A 91 -6.71 -7.01 3.55
C SER A 91 -5.98 -5.73 3.14
N VAL A 92 -4.74 -5.53 3.62
CA VAL A 92 -3.89 -4.40 3.22
C VAL A 92 -3.51 -4.48 1.74
N ILE A 93 -3.05 -5.64 1.27
CA ILE A 93 -2.67 -5.85 -0.14
C ILE A 93 -3.86 -5.57 -1.08
N MET A 94 -5.05 -6.04 -0.72
CA MET A 94 -6.28 -5.75 -1.46
C MET A 94 -6.62 -4.26 -1.45
N GLY A 95 -6.46 -3.59 -0.31
CA GLY A 95 -6.64 -2.15 -0.20
C GLY A 95 -5.69 -1.37 -1.13
N LEU A 96 -4.42 -1.77 -1.20
CA LEU A 96 -3.44 -1.18 -2.12
C LEU A 96 -3.82 -1.39 -3.59
N GLN A 97 -4.28 -2.58 -3.97
CA GLN A 97 -4.76 -2.82 -5.33
C GLN A 97 -5.92 -1.92 -5.69
N PHE A 98 -6.92 -1.85 -4.81
CA PHE A 98 -8.08 -1.01 -5.03
C PHE A 98 -7.68 0.47 -5.15
N LEU A 99 -6.74 0.93 -4.32
CA LEU A 99 -6.19 2.28 -4.38
C LEU A 99 -5.57 2.60 -5.75
N MET A 100 -4.85 1.63 -6.34
CA MET A 100 -4.23 1.76 -7.66
C MET A 100 -5.24 1.64 -8.83
N LEU A 101 -6.43 1.09 -8.60
CA LEU A 101 -7.49 0.99 -9.62
C LEU A 101 -8.40 2.22 -9.58
N GLU A 102 -8.85 2.59 -8.39
CA GLU A 102 -9.79 3.66 -8.11
C GLU A 102 -9.13 4.67 -7.14
N PRO A 103 -8.28 5.59 -7.66
CA PRO A 103 -7.62 6.58 -6.82
C PRO A 103 -8.65 7.46 -6.12
N ASN A 104 -8.62 7.49 -4.78
CA ASN A 104 -9.61 8.21 -3.99
C ASN A 104 -9.20 9.68 -3.79
N ALA A 105 -9.67 10.54 -4.69
CA ALA A 105 -9.40 11.98 -4.65
C ALA A 105 -10.23 12.76 -3.60
N ASP A 106 -11.34 12.19 -3.11
CA ASP A 106 -12.27 12.86 -2.18
C ASP A 106 -12.12 12.39 -0.72
N ASP A 107 -11.12 11.54 -0.44
CA ASP A 107 -10.90 11.04 0.91
C ASP A 107 -10.60 12.20 1.88
N PRO A 108 -11.42 12.42 2.92
CA PRO A 108 -11.20 13.52 3.86
C PRO A 108 -9.86 13.40 4.61
N LEU A 109 -9.24 12.20 4.69
CA LEU A 109 -7.92 12.00 5.28
C LEU A 109 -6.79 12.52 4.39
N ASN A 110 -7.04 12.66 3.09
CA ASN A 110 -6.15 13.35 2.16
C ASN A 110 -6.18 14.89 2.36
N LYS A 111 -7.21 15.42 3.03
CA LYS A 111 -7.33 16.86 3.37
C LYS A 111 -6.58 17.21 4.66
N GLU A 112 -6.24 16.21 5.49
CA GLU A 112 -5.37 16.40 6.66
C GLU A 112 -3.88 16.30 6.32
N VAL A 113 -3.53 15.82 5.12
CA VAL A 113 -2.22 16.10 4.52
C VAL A 113 -2.29 17.54 4.04
N PRO A 114 -1.43 18.46 4.51
CA PRO A 114 -1.53 19.86 4.12
C PRO A 114 -1.53 19.94 2.59
N GLU A 115 -2.58 20.55 2.09
CA GLU A 115 -2.91 21.00 0.74
C GLU A 115 -1.81 21.88 0.06
N TYR A 116 -0.58 21.85 0.56
CA TYR A 116 0.52 22.75 0.29
C TYR A 116 1.72 22.11 -0.40
N HIS A 117 1.54 21.26 -1.41
CA HIS A 117 2.66 21.02 -2.35
C HIS A 117 2.25 20.67 -3.79
N CYS A 118 1.00 20.96 -4.16
CA CYS A 118 0.54 20.82 -5.54
C CYS A 118 0.00 22.16 -6.08
N GLN A 119 0.78 23.24 -5.95
CA GLN A 119 0.59 24.45 -6.74
C GLN A 119 1.91 24.88 -7.37
N HIS A 120 1.92 24.85 -8.70
CA HIS A 120 2.67 25.71 -9.61
C HIS A 120 4.18 25.91 -9.34
N SER A 121 4.98 25.33 -10.22
CA SER A 121 6.09 26.06 -10.86
C SER A 121 5.94 25.94 -12.37
#